data_AF-A0A8H5B8P2-F1
#
_entry.id   AF-A0A8H5B8P2-F1
#
_cell.length_a   1.000
_cell.length_b   1.000
_cell.length_c   1.000
_cell.angle_alpha   90.00
_cell.angle_beta   90.00
_cell.angle_gamma   90.00
#
_symmetry.space_group_name_H-M   'P 1'
#
loop_
_entity.id
_entity.type
_entity.pdbx_description
1 polymer ?
#
loop_
_entity_poly.entity_id
_entity_poly.type
_entity_poly.pdbx_seq_one_letter_code
_entity_poly.pdbx_strand_id
1 'polypeptide(L)'
;MPSRSKTVRFAHENTIYYPSPAPLAFASSISTATPPTRTYSLPVPRASQKHHVAHIHHQSHATISVPHRYFAPSSISWDLRDRPSTITRYQHHLSSHALNEPATSPPTDFLRIIIPSAPWSIKVYPTTHGAYVRVSDVLDAIYTAFRTNVRSSEFAQLSSRDQSSTSAAYQERYRRLRASPQHYDEEKRAGMKRVDFLMGQTRFVQLVASTRHPDQWTLVIS
;
A
#
# COMPACT_ATOMS: atom_id res chain seq x y z
N MET A 1 -22.53 -24.23 -36.21
CA MET A 1 -21.53 -23.22 -35.80
C MET A 1 -21.31 -23.33 -34.30
N PRO A 2 -20.23 -23.91 -33.79
CA PRO A 2 -20.01 -24.01 -32.35
C PRO A 2 -19.41 -22.70 -31.82
N SER A 3 -20.14 -22.07 -30.90
CA SER A 3 -19.68 -20.91 -30.13
C SER A 3 -18.53 -21.32 -29.21
N ARG A 4 -17.34 -20.77 -29.42
CA ARG A 4 -16.20 -20.92 -28.51
C ARG A 4 -16.43 -20.05 -27.28
N SER A 5 -16.86 -20.65 -26.18
CA SER A 5 -16.86 -20.01 -24.86
C SER A 5 -15.42 -19.73 -24.43
N LYS A 6 -15.08 -18.45 -24.27
CA LYS A 6 -13.79 -18.00 -23.72
C LYS A 6 -13.89 -17.98 -22.21
N THR A 7 -13.28 -18.96 -21.56
CA THR A 7 -13.23 -19.06 -20.10
C THR A 7 -12.08 -18.20 -19.55
N VAL A 8 -12.39 -17.32 -18.60
CA VAL A 8 -11.40 -16.57 -17.81
C VAL A 8 -10.79 -17.51 -16.77
N ARG A 9 -9.46 -17.55 -16.67
CA ARG A 9 -8.74 -18.36 -15.67
C ARG A 9 -8.42 -17.51 -14.45
N PHE A 10 -8.69 -18.05 -13.27
CA PHE A 10 -8.33 -17.48 -11.98
C PHE A 10 -7.14 -18.25 -11.39
N ALA A 11 -6.26 -17.57 -10.66
CA ALA A 11 -5.22 -18.24 -9.88
C ALA A 11 -5.85 -18.76 -8.58
N HIS A 12 -5.64 -20.04 -8.26
CA HIS A 12 -6.18 -20.64 -7.04
C HIS A 12 -5.37 -20.29 -5.78
N GLU A 13 -4.10 -19.90 -5.93
CA GLU A 13 -3.20 -19.61 -4.79
C GLU A 13 -2.23 -18.47 -5.13
N ASN A 14 -1.95 -17.64 -4.12
CA ASN A 14 -1.03 -16.50 -4.22
C ASN A 14 0.35 -16.95 -3.72
N THR A 15 1.21 -17.46 -4.59
CA THR A 15 2.56 -17.89 -4.20
C THR A 15 3.44 -16.65 -4.01
N ILE A 16 3.52 -16.18 -2.76
CA ILE A 16 4.47 -15.14 -2.36
C ILE A 16 5.83 -15.82 -2.21
N TYR A 17 6.73 -15.60 -3.16
CA TYR A 17 8.13 -15.97 -3.03
C TYR A 17 8.82 -14.96 -2.09
N TYR A 18 9.18 -15.39 -0.89
CA TYR A 18 10.09 -14.63 -0.02
C TYR A 18 11.53 -15.03 -0.36
N PRO A 19 12.43 -14.09 -0.69
CA PRO A 19 13.86 -14.41 -0.73
C PRO A 19 14.37 -14.66 0.69
N SER A 20 14.97 -15.82 0.89
CA SER A 20 15.66 -16.21 2.13
C SER A 20 16.86 -15.30 2.40
N PRO A 21 17.03 -14.72 3.60
CA PRO A 21 18.26 -14.02 3.95
C PRO A 21 19.37 -15.03 4.27
N ALA A 22 20.48 -14.94 3.54
CA ALA A 22 21.71 -15.67 3.85
C ALA A 22 22.32 -15.19 5.19
N PRO A 23 22.88 -16.08 6.03
CA PRO A 23 23.58 -15.69 7.24
C PRO A 23 25.00 -15.20 6.91
N LEU A 24 25.32 -13.96 7.24
CA LEU A 24 26.71 -13.50 7.31
C LEU A 24 27.30 -13.91 8.65
N ALA A 25 28.09 -14.98 8.63
CA ALA A 25 29.04 -15.29 9.68
C ALA A 25 30.32 -14.51 9.42
N PHE A 26 30.76 -13.70 10.38
CA PHE A 26 32.15 -13.27 10.50
C PHE A 26 32.68 -13.67 11.87
N ALA A 27 33.65 -14.59 11.82
CA ALA A 27 34.54 -15.02 12.89
C ALA A 27 35.45 -13.83 13.30
N SER A 28 35.55 -13.50 14.59
CA SER A 28 36.58 -13.96 15.55
C SER A 28 37.77 -13.00 15.70
N SER A 29 37.90 -12.50 16.95
CA SER A 29 39.14 -12.44 17.74
C SER A 29 40.25 -11.47 17.35
N ILE A 30 40.55 -10.52 18.25
CA ILE A 30 41.82 -10.37 18.99
C ILE A 30 41.78 -8.97 19.64
N SER A 31 41.78 -8.91 20.98
CA SER A 31 42.57 -7.92 21.72
C SER A 31 42.66 -8.30 23.19
N THR A 32 43.90 -8.26 23.65
CA THR A 32 44.47 -8.73 24.89
C THR A 32 44.40 -7.66 25.99
N ALA A 33 44.50 -8.15 27.24
CA ALA A 33 45.06 -7.47 28.42
C ALA A 33 44.20 -6.43 29.18
N THR A 34 43.78 -6.88 30.37
CA THR A 34 43.38 -6.14 31.58
C THR A 34 44.46 -5.16 32.08
N PRO A 35 44.08 -4.16 32.89
CA PRO A 35 44.35 -4.27 34.33
C PRO A 35 43.17 -3.84 35.24
N PRO A 36 43.18 -4.24 36.52
CA PRO A 36 42.02 -4.16 37.41
C PRO A 36 42.04 -2.88 38.26
N THR A 37 40.89 -2.32 38.63
CA THR A 37 40.70 -1.80 40.00
C THR A 37 39.24 -1.51 40.39
N ARG A 38 38.91 -2.04 41.58
CA ARG A 38 38.06 -1.48 42.64
C ARG A 38 36.53 -1.42 42.45
N THR A 39 35.93 -2.52 42.93
CA THR A 39 34.78 -2.56 43.83
C THR A 39 34.68 -1.38 44.80
N TYR A 40 33.57 -0.65 44.74
CA TYR A 40 32.92 -0.04 45.90
C TYR A 40 31.40 -0.20 45.74
N SER A 41 30.87 -1.20 46.42
CA SER A 41 29.45 -1.35 46.72
C SER A 41 29.15 -0.62 48.03
N LEU A 42 28.22 0.34 48.01
CA LEU A 42 27.54 0.81 49.20
C LEU A 42 26.02 0.98 48.94
N PRO A 43 25.18 0.87 49.98
CA PRO A 43 23.79 0.42 49.87
C PRO A 43 22.74 1.52 50.10
N VAL A 44 21.58 1.39 49.43
CA VAL A 44 20.21 1.70 49.96
C VAL A 44 19.87 3.23 50.08
N PRO A 45 18.61 3.74 50.01
CA PRO A 45 17.30 3.08 50.13
C PRO A 45 16.27 3.30 49.00
N ARG A 46 15.35 2.34 49.01
CA ARG A 46 14.06 2.23 48.30
C ARG A 46 13.11 3.32 48.77
N ALA A 47 12.86 4.34 47.93
CA ALA A 47 11.72 5.23 48.08
C ALA A 47 10.57 4.70 47.22
N SER A 48 9.51 4.21 47.87
CA SER A 48 8.24 3.86 47.24
C SER A 48 7.55 5.13 46.72
N GLN A 49 7.85 5.55 45.50
CA GLN A 49 7.02 6.52 44.79
C GLN A 49 5.79 5.80 44.23
N LYS A 50 4.66 5.97 44.91
CA LYS A 50 3.35 5.76 44.31
C LYS A 50 3.18 6.81 43.22
N HIS A 51 3.60 6.49 42.00
CA HIS A 51 3.21 7.26 40.83
C HIS A 51 1.70 7.09 40.67
N HIS A 52 0.95 8.09 41.14
CA HIS A 52 -0.39 8.34 40.64
C HIS A 52 -0.25 8.55 39.12
N VAL A 53 -0.54 7.50 38.36
CA VAL A 53 -0.80 7.63 36.93
C VAL A 53 -2.05 8.50 36.84
N ALA A 54 -1.86 9.80 36.64
CA ALA A 54 -2.92 10.66 36.19
C ALA A 54 -3.41 10.06 34.87
N HIS A 55 -4.57 9.40 34.91
CA HIS A 55 -5.31 9.07 33.71
C HIS A 55 -5.71 10.40 33.06
N ILE A 56 -4.82 10.92 32.21
CA ILE A 56 -5.16 11.98 31.27
C ILE A 56 -6.22 11.35 30.37
N HIS A 57 -7.47 11.66 30.68
CA HIS A 57 -8.59 11.38 29.82
C HIS A 57 -8.43 12.31 28.61
N HIS A 58 -7.65 11.88 27.62
CA HIS A 58 -7.62 12.53 26.33
C HIS A 58 -9.02 12.36 25.72
N GLN A 59 -9.87 13.37 25.91
CA GLN A 59 -11.05 13.56 25.07
C GLN A 59 -10.54 13.72 23.65
N SER A 60 -10.50 12.62 22.91
CA SER A 60 -10.17 12.60 21.49
C SER A 60 -11.32 13.26 20.73
N HIS A 61 -11.28 14.58 20.61
CA HIS A 61 -12.00 15.24 19.54
C HIS A 61 -11.54 14.60 18.23
N ALA A 62 -12.47 14.05 17.45
CA ALA A 62 -12.17 13.45 16.17
C ALA A 62 -11.62 14.55 15.24
N THR A 63 -10.30 14.71 15.21
CA THR A 63 -9.63 15.63 14.29
C THR A 63 -9.80 15.11 12.89
N ILE A 64 -10.43 15.93 12.03
CA ILE A 64 -10.57 15.64 10.61
C ILE A 64 -9.16 15.60 10.02
N SER A 65 -8.79 14.44 9.46
CA SER A 65 -7.49 14.26 8.81
C SER A 65 -7.52 14.88 7.41
N VAL A 66 -6.58 15.78 7.12
CA VAL A 66 -6.48 16.48 5.84
C VAL A 66 -5.50 15.74 4.92
N PRO A 67 -5.86 15.46 3.65
CA PRO A 67 -4.95 14.88 2.65
C PRO A 67 -3.73 15.75 2.39
N HIS A 68 -2.57 15.10 2.26
CA HIS A 68 -1.39 15.73 1.69
C HIS A 68 -1.70 16.29 0.30
N ARG A 69 -1.06 17.42 -0.06
CA ARG A 69 -1.31 18.14 -1.32
C ARG A 69 -1.19 17.28 -2.58
N TYR A 70 -0.43 16.19 -2.57
CA TYR A 70 -0.31 15.29 -3.73
C TYR A 70 -1.55 14.44 -3.98
N PHE A 71 -2.42 14.31 -2.98
CA PHE A 71 -3.69 13.61 -3.10
C PHE A 71 -4.86 14.55 -3.38
N ALA A 72 -4.63 15.86 -3.49
CA ALA A 72 -5.62 16.82 -3.93
C ALA A 72 -5.94 16.64 -5.43
N PRO A 73 -7.11 17.10 -5.91
CA PRO A 73 -7.53 16.98 -7.30
C PRO A 73 -6.42 17.35 -8.29
N SER A 74 -6.11 16.42 -9.19
CA SER A 74 -5.19 16.63 -10.32
C SER A 74 -3.80 17.16 -9.93
N SER A 75 -3.38 16.93 -8.69
CA SER A 75 -2.08 17.41 -8.19
C SER A 75 -0.90 16.56 -8.66
N ILE A 76 -1.19 15.33 -9.08
CA ILE A 76 -0.24 14.40 -9.69
C ILE A 76 -0.89 13.75 -10.92
N SER A 77 -0.06 13.38 -11.91
CA SER A 77 -0.46 12.52 -13.02
C SER A 77 0.07 11.12 -12.78
N TRP A 78 -0.84 10.16 -12.74
CA TRP A 78 -0.50 8.76 -12.51
C TRP A 78 -1.52 7.82 -13.17
N ASP A 79 -1.01 6.85 -13.91
CA ASP A 79 -1.78 5.67 -14.33
C ASP A 79 -1.56 4.55 -13.31
N LEU A 80 -2.63 4.07 -12.69
CA LEU A 80 -2.60 3.05 -11.64
C LEU A 80 -2.05 1.70 -12.10
N ARG A 81 -1.85 1.50 -13.42
CA ARG A 81 -1.16 0.34 -13.97
C ARG A 81 0.35 0.44 -13.87
N ASP A 82 0.87 1.66 -13.83
CA ASP A 82 2.30 1.95 -13.85
C ASP A 82 2.85 2.06 -12.42
N ARG A 83 4.16 1.82 -12.29
CA ARG A 83 4.85 1.89 -11.01
C ARG A 83 4.78 3.32 -10.43
N PRO A 84 4.76 3.50 -9.10
CA PRO A 84 4.78 4.82 -8.47
C PRO A 84 5.96 5.71 -8.91
N SER A 85 7.06 5.13 -9.40
CA SER A 85 8.18 5.89 -9.98
C SER A 85 7.81 6.69 -11.23
N THR A 86 6.72 6.37 -11.93
CA THR A 86 6.24 7.12 -13.10
C THR A 86 5.35 8.31 -12.73
N ILE A 87 5.04 8.48 -11.45
CA ILE A 87 4.23 9.59 -10.96
C ILE A 87 4.97 10.89 -11.25
N THR A 88 4.22 11.85 -11.82
CA THR A 88 4.75 13.19 -12.10
C THR A 88 3.81 14.26 -11.56
N ARG A 89 4.39 15.41 -11.23
CA ARG A 89 3.69 16.66 -10.95
C ARG A 89 4.29 17.73 -11.84
N TYR A 90 3.47 18.36 -12.68
CA TYR A 90 3.94 19.30 -13.70
C TYR A 90 5.13 18.74 -14.51
N GLN A 91 5.02 17.48 -14.95
CA GLN A 91 6.06 16.77 -15.73
C GLN A 91 7.36 16.45 -14.98
N HIS A 92 7.45 16.72 -13.67
CA HIS A 92 8.59 16.36 -12.85
C HIS A 92 8.26 15.21 -11.89
N HIS A 93 9.20 14.30 -11.69
CA HIS A 93 9.07 13.26 -10.68
C HIS A 93 9.02 13.85 -9.27
N LEU A 94 8.34 13.15 -8.36
CA LEU A 94 8.34 13.51 -6.95
C LEU A 94 9.73 13.27 -6.36
N SER A 95 10.23 14.23 -5.58
CA SER A 95 11.51 14.08 -4.90
C SER A 95 11.42 13.06 -3.77
N SER A 96 12.56 12.46 -3.39
CA SER A 96 12.61 11.56 -2.22
C SER A 96 12.15 12.23 -0.93
N HIS A 97 12.39 13.54 -0.79
CA HIS A 97 11.87 14.32 0.34
C HIS A 97 10.34 14.33 0.33
N ALA A 98 9.73 14.71 -0.80
CA ALA A 98 8.29 14.77 -0.99
C ALA A 98 7.60 13.40 -0.72
N LEU A 99 8.24 12.30 -1.11
CA LEU A 99 7.74 10.96 -0.86
C LEU A 99 7.78 10.56 0.62
N ASN A 100 8.67 11.17 1.42
CA ASN A 100 8.79 10.92 2.87
C ASN A 100 7.94 11.88 3.73
N GLU A 101 7.27 12.86 3.13
CA GLU A 101 6.33 13.74 3.83
C GLU A 101 5.13 12.91 4.39
N PRO A 102 4.53 13.32 5.52
CA PRO A 102 3.30 12.70 6.02
C PRO A 102 2.19 12.70 4.97
N ALA A 103 1.47 11.59 4.82
CA ALA A 103 0.32 11.49 3.92
C ALA A 103 -0.88 12.33 4.39
N THR A 104 -0.89 12.69 5.66
CA THR A 104 -2.01 13.33 6.34
C THR A 104 -1.54 14.43 7.29
N SER A 105 -2.42 15.41 7.55
CA SER A 105 -2.26 16.40 8.60
C SER A 105 -3.51 16.43 9.49
N PRO A 106 -3.42 16.12 10.80
CA PRO A 106 -2.22 15.63 11.50
C PRO A 106 -1.76 14.26 10.97
N PRO A 107 -0.47 13.88 11.13
CA PRO A 107 0.05 12.57 10.72
C PRO A 107 -0.66 11.42 11.41
N THR A 108 -0.99 10.36 10.66
CA THR A 108 -1.67 9.16 11.15
C THR A 108 -0.84 7.91 10.91
N ASP A 109 -1.05 6.86 11.70
CA ASP A 109 -0.37 5.57 11.61
C ASP A 109 -1.17 4.51 10.83
N PHE A 110 -2.33 4.88 10.31
CA PHE A 110 -3.20 3.99 9.55
C PHE A 110 -4.08 4.79 8.60
N LEU A 111 -4.30 4.23 7.40
CA LEU A 111 -5.34 4.67 6.46
C LEU A 111 -6.04 3.46 5.84
N ARG A 112 -7.32 3.62 5.54
CA ARG A 112 -8.14 2.70 4.78
C ARG A 112 -8.68 3.37 3.54
N ILE A 113 -8.23 2.92 2.37
CA ILE A 113 -8.68 3.44 1.09
C ILE A 113 -9.80 2.55 0.54
N ILE A 114 -10.94 3.16 0.25
CA ILE A 114 -12.11 2.54 -0.36
C ILE A 114 -12.13 2.87 -1.85
N ILE A 115 -12.50 1.87 -2.64
CA ILE A 115 -12.70 1.99 -4.09
C ILE A 115 -14.15 1.65 -4.36
N PRO A 116 -14.99 2.59 -4.82
CA PRO A 116 -16.43 2.36 -4.96
C PRO A 116 -16.82 1.16 -5.81
N SER A 117 -16.04 0.81 -6.84
CA SER A 117 -16.29 -0.32 -7.74
C SER A 117 -15.75 -1.66 -7.23
N ALA A 118 -15.12 -1.71 -6.05
CA ALA A 118 -14.44 -2.90 -5.57
C ALA A 118 -15.03 -3.40 -4.23
N PRO A 119 -15.11 -4.73 -4.03
CA PRO A 119 -15.60 -5.31 -2.77
C PRO A 119 -14.55 -5.30 -1.64
N TRP A 120 -13.37 -4.73 -1.88
CA TRP A 120 -12.24 -4.73 -0.96
C TRP A 120 -11.74 -3.30 -0.70
N SER A 121 -11.00 -3.14 0.39
CA SER A 121 -10.32 -1.89 0.74
C SER A 121 -8.81 -2.09 0.79
N ILE A 122 -8.06 -1.01 0.61
CA ILE A 122 -6.60 -0.99 0.79
C ILE A 122 -6.33 -0.53 2.20
N LYS A 123 -5.57 -1.32 2.95
CA LYS A 123 -5.05 -0.91 4.25
C LYS A 123 -3.64 -0.39 4.05
N VAL A 124 -3.36 0.80 4.57
CA VAL A 124 -2.04 1.42 4.51
C VAL A 124 -1.51 1.55 5.92
N TYR A 125 -0.31 1.03 6.11
CA TYR A 125 0.45 1.15 7.35
C TYR A 125 1.79 1.81 7.05
N PRO A 126 2.39 2.53 8.02
CA PRO A 126 3.74 3.03 7.92
C PRO A 126 4.70 1.88 7.64
N THR A 127 5.61 2.06 6.67
CA THR A 127 6.65 1.05 6.41
C THR A 127 7.64 0.95 7.59
N THR A 128 7.79 2.02 8.36
CA THR A 128 8.64 2.03 9.57
C THR A 128 7.76 1.94 10.82
N HIS A 129 8.04 0.99 11.70
CA HIS A 129 7.25 0.77 12.92
C HIS A 129 7.29 1.99 13.86
N GLY A 130 6.14 2.39 14.39
CA GLY A 130 6.00 3.56 15.26
C GLY A 130 6.09 4.92 14.55
N ALA A 131 6.11 4.92 13.21
CA ALA A 131 6.06 6.13 12.40
C ALA A 131 4.63 6.46 11.93
N TYR A 132 4.50 7.55 11.17
CA TYR A 132 3.28 7.91 10.45
C TYR A 132 3.31 7.37 9.01
N VAL A 133 2.14 7.28 8.40
CA VAL A 133 1.95 6.93 6.99
C VAL A 133 2.51 8.05 6.14
N ARG A 134 3.49 7.73 5.28
CA ARG A 134 4.10 8.66 4.33
C ARG A 134 3.38 8.66 3.00
N VAL A 135 3.64 9.67 2.19
CA VAL A 135 3.17 9.73 0.80
C VAL A 135 3.57 8.48 0.02
N SER A 136 4.81 8.01 0.15
CA SER A 136 5.28 6.77 -0.51
C SER A 136 4.47 5.55 -0.08
N ASP A 137 4.19 5.40 1.22
CA ASP A 137 3.51 4.23 1.77
C ASP A 137 2.09 4.12 1.15
N VAL A 138 1.40 5.25 0.95
CA VAL A 138 0.09 5.30 0.27
C VAL A 138 0.19 4.89 -1.19
N LEU A 139 1.12 5.49 -1.94
CA LEU A 139 1.27 5.25 -3.38
C LEU A 139 1.66 3.79 -3.66
N ASP A 140 2.58 3.24 -2.87
CA ASP A 140 3.01 1.85 -2.97
C ASP A 140 1.90 0.87 -2.56
N ALA A 141 1.13 1.18 -1.53
CA ALA A 141 -0.01 0.35 -1.11
C ALA A 141 -1.10 0.31 -2.20
N ILE A 142 -1.40 1.46 -2.83
CA ILE A 142 -2.35 1.53 -3.94
C ILE A 142 -1.85 0.69 -5.12
N TYR A 143 -0.59 0.88 -5.54
CA TYR A 143 0.00 0.11 -6.63
C TYR A 143 -0.06 -1.40 -6.35
N THR A 144 0.43 -1.82 -5.19
CA THR A 144 0.49 -3.24 -4.80
C THR A 144 -0.89 -3.88 -4.74
N ALA A 145 -1.88 -3.17 -4.19
CA ALA A 145 -3.24 -3.65 -4.14
C ALA A 145 -3.83 -3.88 -5.54
N PHE A 146 -3.57 -2.99 -6.49
CA PHE A 146 -4.06 -3.13 -7.86
C PHE A 146 -3.31 -4.17 -8.70
N ARG A 147 -2.06 -4.49 -8.33
CA ARG A 147 -1.29 -5.60 -8.95
C ARG A 147 -1.68 -6.97 -8.41
N THR A 148 -2.43 -7.03 -7.31
CA THR A 148 -2.88 -8.30 -6.71
C THR A 148 -3.92 -8.99 -7.61
N ASN A 149 -3.80 -10.31 -7.71
CA ASN A 149 -4.73 -11.15 -8.46
C ASN A 149 -6.13 -11.16 -7.81
N VAL A 150 -7.15 -11.17 -8.66
CA VAL A 150 -8.55 -11.24 -8.24
C VAL A 150 -8.92 -12.68 -7.89
N ARG A 151 -9.65 -12.86 -6.79
CA ARG A 151 -10.26 -14.15 -6.42
C ARG A 151 -11.57 -14.35 -7.17
N SER A 152 -11.92 -15.59 -7.51
CA SER A 152 -13.20 -15.91 -8.17
C SER A 152 -14.42 -15.42 -7.36
N SER A 153 -14.34 -15.45 -6.03
CA SER A 153 -15.39 -14.94 -5.15
C SER A 153 -15.53 -13.41 -5.18
N GLU A 154 -14.46 -12.66 -5.43
CA GLU A 154 -14.52 -11.21 -5.62
C GLU A 154 -15.16 -10.87 -6.96
N PHE A 155 -14.83 -11.62 -8.02
CA PHE A 155 -15.42 -11.46 -9.34
C PHE A 155 -16.91 -11.82 -9.37
N ALA A 156 -17.31 -12.88 -8.66
CA ALA A 156 -18.71 -13.31 -8.59
C ALA A 156 -19.63 -12.32 -7.86
N GLN A 157 -19.07 -11.42 -7.03
CA GLN A 157 -19.83 -10.36 -6.35
C GLN A 157 -20.20 -9.20 -7.28
N LEU A 158 -19.56 -9.09 -8.45
CA LEU A 158 -19.87 -8.06 -9.43
C LEU A 158 -21.19 -8.37 -10.13
N SER A 159 -21.92 -7.33 -10.54
CA SER A 159 -23.07 -7.48 -11.45
C SER A 159 -22.63 -8.09 -12.78
N SER A 160 -23.53 -8.73 -13.52
CA SER A 160 -23.20 -9.32 -14.84
C SER A 160 -22.62 -8.29 -15.81
N ARG A 161 -23.08 -7.03 -15.73
CA ARG A 161 -22.54 -5.91 -16.52
C ARG A 161 -21.08 -5.64 -16.15
N ASP A 162 -20.81 -5.53 -14.86
CA ASP A 162 -19.48 -5.21 -14.32
C ASP A 162 -18.49 -6.35 -14.55
N GLN A 163 -18.94 -7.62 -14.48
CA GLN A 163 -18.15 -8.78 -14.86
C GLN A 163 -17.69 -8.72 -16.32
N SER A 164 -18.59 -8.32 -17.23
CA SER A 164 -18.28 -8.14 -18.65
C SER A 164 -17.25 -7.01 -18.86
N SER A 165 -17.48 -5.84 -18.25
CA SER A 165 -16.57 -4.70 -18.31
C SER A 165 -15.18 -5.01 -17.74
N THR A 166 -15.14 -5.70 -16.60
CA THR A 166 -13.89 -6.16 -15.96
C THR A 166 -13.15 -7.16 -16.85
N SER A 167 -13.87 -8.09 -17.48
CA SER A 167 -13.29 -9.04 -18.44
C SER A 167 -12.74 -8.36 -19.68
N ALA A 168 -13.39 -7.29 -20.16
CA ALA A 168 -12.91 -6.49 -21.27
C ALA A 168 -11.63 -5.72 -20.88
N ALA A 169 -11.59 -5.10 -19.71
CA ALA A 169 -10.41 -4.39 -19.18
C ALA A 169 -9.20 -5.31 -19.02
N TYR A 170 -9.40 -6.53 -18.49
CA TYR A 170 -8.37 -7.57 -18.46
C TYR A 170 -7.82 -7.88 -19.86
N GLN A 171 -8.71 -8.04 -20.84
CA GLN A 171 -8.30 -8.31 -22.22
C GLN A 171 -7.52 -7.16 -22.84
N GLU A 172 -7.96 -5.94 -22.58
CA GLU A 172 -7.28 -4.74 -23.05
C GLU A 172 -5.86 -4.64 -22.47
N ARG A 173 -5.71 -4.90 -21.16
CA ARG A 173 -4.42 -4.83 -20.45
C ARG A 173 -3.34 -5.66 -21.14
N TYR A 174 -3.58 -6.96 -21.36
CA TYR A 174 -2.56 -7.78 -22.02
C TYR A 174 -2.45 -7.47 -23.53
N ARG A 175 -3.53 -7.03 -24.20
CA ARG A 175 -3.49 -6.67 -25.63
C ARG A 175 -2.62 -5.45 -25.94
N ARG A 176 -2.45 -4.53 -24.99
CA ARG A 176 -1.52 -3.39 -25.12
C ARG A 176 -0.07 -3.84 -25.30
N LEU A 177 0.27 -5.05 -24.86
CA LEU A 177 1.61 -5.61 -24.94
C LEU A 177 1.84 -6.45 -26.21
N ARG A 178 0.92 -6.42 -27.19
CA ARG A 178 1.03 -7.22 -28.43
C ARG A 178 2.34 -7.03 -29.21
N ALA A 179 2.99 -5.87 -29.07
CA ALA A 179 4.29 -5.61 -29.69
C ALA A 179 5.43 -6.44 -29.09
N SER A 180 5.27 -6.95 -27.85
CA SER A 180 6.22 -7.85 -27.19
C SER A 180 5.53 -9.18 -26.86
N PRO A 181 5.69 -10.22 -27.70
CA PRO A 181 5.01 -11.51 -27.52
C PRO A 181 5.25 -12.13 -26.14
N GLN A 182 6.48 -12.02 -25.62
CA GLN A 182 6.82 -12.53 -24.30
C GLN A 182 6.03 -11.83 -23.19
N HIS A 183 6.04 -10.50 -23.15
CA HIS A 183 5.28 -9.75 -22.13
C HIS A 183 3.77 -9.93 -22.28
N TYR A 184 3.27 -10.08 -23.51
CA TYR A 184 1.87 -10.40 -23.79
C TYR A 184 1.45 -11.72 -23.15
N ASP A 185 2.23 -12.79 -23.36
CA ASP A 185 1.92 -14.12 -22.84
C ASP A 185 2.09 -14.19 -21.32
N GLU A 186 3.09 -13.51 -20.76
CA GLU A 186 3.26 -13.37 -19.31
C GLU A 186 2.08 -12.65 -18.65
N GLU A 187 1.69 -11.48 -19.17
CA GLU A 187 0.60 -10.69 -18.59
C GLU A 187 -0.77 -11.38 -18.74
N LYS A 188 -0.97 -12.11 -19.86
CA LYS A 188 -2.16 -12.96 -20.07
C LYS A 188 -2.17 -14.15 -19.13
N ARG A 189 -1.03 -14.81 -18.90
CA ARG A 189 -0.92 -15.96 -17.98
C ARG A 189 -1.06 -15.57 -16.52
N ALA A 190 -0.66 -14.33 -16.17
CA ALA A 190 -0.84 -13.79 -14.83
C ALA A 190 -2.32 -13.65 -14.43
N GLY A 191 -3.26 -13.69 -15.40
CA GLY A 191 -4.69 -13.63 -15.13
C GLY A 191 -5.19 -12.25 -14.74
N MET A 192 -6.43 -12.21 -14.24
CA MET A 192 -7.11 -10.97 -13.87
C MET A 192 -6.54 -10.39 -12.56
N LYS A 193 -6.31 -9.08 -12.58
CA LYS A 193 -5.77 -8.30 -11.45
C LYS A 193 -6.81 -7.29 -10.99
N ARG A 194 -6.66 -6.83 -9.75
CA ARG A 194 -7.59 -5.87 -9.15
C ARG A 194 -7.67 -4.55 -9.91
N VAL A 195 -6.63 -4.17 -10.65
CA VAL A 195 -6.67 -3.03 -11.59
C VAL A 195 -7.74 -3.18 -12.68
N ASP A 196 -8.11 -4.41 -13.05
CA ASP A 196 -9.13 -4.67 -14.08
C ASP A 196 -10.55 -4.33 -13.58
N PHE A 197 -10.77 -4.30 -12.26
CA PHE A 197 -12.05 -3.87 -11.64
C PHE A 197 -12.30 -2.37 -11.80
N LEU A 198 -11.30 -1.63 -12.25
CA LEU A 198 -11.45 -0.22 -12.57
C LEU A 198 -12.08 0.00 -13.96
N MET A 199 -12.33 -1.09 -14.72
CA MET A 199 -13.10 -1.06 -15.97
C MET A 199 -12.60 -0.01 -16.99
N GLY A 200 -11.28 0.23 -17.00
CA GLY A 200 -10.62 1.21 -17.88
C GLY A 200 -10.32 2.56 -17.21
N GLN A 201 -10.99 2.91 -16.12
CA GLN A 201 -10.76 4.14 -15.34
C GLN A 201 -9.49 4.02 -14.49
N THR A 202 -8.35 4.23 -15.12
CA THR A 202 -7.04 3.88 -14.56
C THR A 202 -6.23 5.10 -14.15
N ARG A 203 -6.76 6.32 -14.33
CA ARG A 203 -6.06 7.54 -13.92
C ARG A 203 -6.42 7.89 -12.49
N PHE A 204 -5.39 8.11 -11.67
CA PHE A 204 -5.57 8.68 -10.33
C PHE A 204 -6.05 10.12 -10.45
N VAL A 205 -7.09 10.50 -9.70
CA VAL A 205 -7.59 11.89 -9.64
C VAL A 205 -7.30 12.52 -8.28
N GLN A 206 -7.69 11.86 -7.19
CA GLN A 206 -7.52 12.35 -5.81
C GLN A 206 -7.82 11.26 -4.77
N LEU A 207 -7.47 11.54 -3.51
CA LEU A 207 -8.03 10.86 -2.33
C LEU A 207 -8.89 11.83 -1.52
N VAL A 208 -10.09 11.39 -1.13
CA VAL A 208 -11.03 12.19 -0.34
C VAL A 208 -11.19 11.58 1.04
N ALA A 209 -10.80 12.30 2.08
CA ALA A 209 -11.02 11.87 3.47
C ALA A 209 -12.52 11.83 3.80
N SER A 210 -12.95 10.79 4.50
CA SER A 210 -14.33 10.64 4.96
C SER A 210 -14.59 11.55 6.17
N THR A 211 -15.73 12.23 6.16
CA THR A 211 -16.18 13.03 7.31
C THR A 211 -16.73 12.17 8.45
N ARG A 212 -17.08 10.91 8.18
CA ARG A 212 -17.69 9.98 9.16
C ARG A 212 -16.70 9.03 9.79
N HIS A 213 -15.63 8.71 9.06
CA HIS A 213 -14.64 7.71 9.45
C HIS A 213 -13.25 8.32 9.23
N PRO A 214 -12.54 8.75 10.29
CA PRO A 214 -11.32 9.54 10.17
C PRO A 214 -10.17 8.77 9.49
N ASP A 215 -10.21 7.45 9.53
CA ASP A 215 -9.26 6.54 8.88
C ASP A 215 -9.67 6.18 7.45
N GLN A 216 -10.87 6.53 7.00
CA GLN A 216 -11.41 6.08 5.71
C GLN A 216 -11.28 7.16 4.63
N TRP A 217 -10.75 6.76 3.48
CA TRP A 217 -10.44 7.63 2.36
C TRP A 217 -11.00 7.02 1.09
N THR A 218 -11.59 7.81 0.21
CA THR A 218 -12.13 7.32 -1.07
C THR A 218 -11.16 7.65 -2.18
N LEU A 219 -10.76 6.64 -2.94
CA LEU A 219 -9.97 6.82 -4.17
C LEU A 219 -10.89 7.23 -5.32
N VAL A 220 -10.60 8.38 -5.92
CA VAL A 220 -11.29 8.87 -7.12
C VAL A 220 -10.41 8.62 -8.34
N ILE A 221 -11.02 8.07 -9.38
CA ILE A 221 -10.38 7.65 -10.63
C ILE A 221 -11.15 8.18 -11.84
N SER A 222 -10.47 8.27 -12.99
CA SER A 222 -11.06 8.59 -14.29
C SER A 222 -10.55 7.69 -15.40
#